data_AF-A0A6N9TPJ7-F1
#
_entry.id   AF-A0A6N9TPJ7-F1
#
_cell.length_a   1.000
_cell.length_b   1.000
_cell.length_c   1.000
_cell.angle_alpha   90.00
_cell.angle_beta   90.00
_cell.angle_gamma   90.00
#
_symmetry.space_group_name_H-M   'P 1'
#
loop_
_entity.id
_entity.type
_entity.pdbx_description
1 polymer ?
#
loop_
_entity_poly.entity_id
_entity_poly.type
_entity_poly.pdbx_seq_one_letter_code
_entity_poly.pdbx_strand_id
1 'polypeptide(L)'
;PVDPDRFAHLAGRPWPSRSRPAFSLSPARLFPALVREYLFAVLFRTTAESLAGEHGARMLAMQAAERNISDRLQELRTRYNRERQEAITGELLDVVAGYEALSGSRAG
;
A
#
# COMPACT_ATOMS: atom_id res chain seq x y z
N PRO A 1 -5.34 27.55 -14.42
CA PRO A 1 -4.87 28.96 -14.48
C PRO A 1 -5.75 29.82 -13.57
N VAL A 2 -5.19 30.84 -12.89
CA VAL A 2 -5.94 31.65 -11.91
C VAL A 2 -7.05 32.40 -12.65
N ASP A 3 -8.28 31.96 -12.46
CA ASP A 3 -9.47 32.60 -13.00
C ASP A 3 -9.68 33.96 -12.28
N PRO A 4 -9.68 35.09 -13.01
CA PRO A 4 -9.89 36.42 -12.42
C PRO A 4 -11.28 36.54 -11.78
N ASP A 5 -12.29 35.89 -12.36
CA ASP A 5 -13.68 35.99 -11.93
C ASP A 5 -13.96 35.13 -10.69
N ARG A 6 -13.06 34.18 -10.39
CA ARG A 6 -13.11 33.37 -9.17
C ARG A 6 -13.22 34.21 -7.92
N PHE A 7 -12.61 35.39 -7.89
CA PHE A 7 -12.61 36.27 -6.71
C PHE A 7 -13.67 37.37 -6.77
N ALA A 8 -14.44 37.48 -7.86
CA ALA A 8 -15.47 38.50 -8.00
C ALA A 8 -16.52 38.41 -6.87
N HIS A 9 -16.86 37.19 -6.45
CA HIS A 9 -17.78 36.95 -5.33
C HIS A 9 -17.26 37.47 -3.97
N LEU A 10 -15.94 37.70 -3.82
CA LEU A 10 -15.36 38.21 -2.57
C LEU A 10 -15.57 39.73 -2.42
N ALA A 11 -15.75 40.46 -3.52
CA ALA A 11 -15.93 41.91 -3.50
C ALA A 11 -17.20 42.34 -2.74
N GLY A 12 -18.24 41.50 -2.74
CA GLY A 12 -19.51 41.74 -2.03
C GLY A 12 -19.55 41.23 -0.59
N ARG A 13 -18.50 40.53 -0.12
CA ARG A 13 -18.51 39.95 1.23
C ARG A 13 -18.03 40.96 2.27
N PRO A 14 -18.74 41.13 3.41
CA PRO A 14 -18.23 41.93 4.51
C PRO A 14 -16.94 41.30 5.04
N TRP A 15 -15.97 42.15 5.40
CA TRP A 15 -14.71 41.70 5.95
C TRP A 15 -14.94 40.91 7.26
N PRO A 16 -14.38 39.70 7.42
CA PRO A 16 -14.76 38.80 8.50
C PRO A 16 -14.22 39.19 9.89
N SER A 17 -13.26 40.12 9.97
CA SER A 17 -12.66 40.54 11.24
C SER A 17 -12.82 42.05 11.50
N ARG A 18 -12.47 42.49 12.70
CA ARG A 18 -12.46 43.91 13.07
C ARG A 18 -11.21 44.66 12.56
N SER A 19 -10.23 43.94 11.99
CA SER A 19 -8.95 44.48 11.53
C SER A 19 -8.77 44.24 10.03
N ARG A 20 -8.59 45.34 9.28
CA ARG A 20 -8.24 45.25 7.86
C ARG A 20 -6.79 44.76 7.71
N PRO A 21 -6.45 44.06 6.61
CA PRO A 21 -5.08 43.66 6.36
C PRO A 21 -4.19 44.89 6.23
N ALA A 22 -3.08 44.89 6.97
CA ALA A 22 -2.01 45.83 6.72
C ALA A 22 -1.18 45.33 5.53
N PHE A 23 -0.91 46.19 4.56
CA PHE A 23 -0.01 45.91 3.45
C PHE A 23 0.97 47.06 3.28
N SER A 24 2.25 46.71 3.06
CA SER A 24 3.34 47.69 2.85
C SER A 24 3.63 47.95 1.37
N LEU A 25 3.11 47.11 0.47
CA LEU A 25 3.35 47.17 -0.97
C LEU A 25 2.23 47.89 -1.72
N SER A 26 2.58 48.54 -2.83
CA SER A 26 1.57 49.07 -3.76
C SER A 26 0.75 47.93 -4.38
N PRO A 27 -0.54 48.13 -4.70
CA PRO A 27 -1.39 47.09 -5.29
C PRO A 27 -0.79 46.41 -6.54
N ALA A 28 -0.12 47.20 -7.40
CA ALA A 28 0.55 46.72 -8.61
C ALA A 28 1.69 45.72 -8.33
N ARG A 29 2.31 45.77 -7.15
CA ARG A 29 3.37 44.83 -6.72
C ARG A 29 2.84 43.70 -5.84
N LEU A 30 1.85 44.00 -5.01
CA LEU A 30 1.26 43.03 -4.09
C LEU A 30 0.53 41.91 -4.85
N PHE A 31 -0.26 42.24 -5.86
CA PHE A 31 -1.07 41.25 -6.58
C PHE A 31 -0.21 40.19 -7.30
N PRO A 32 0.81 40.54 -8.11
CA PRO A 32 1.70 39.53 -8.71
C PRO A 32 2.44 38.67 -7.69
N ALA A 33 2.83 39.24 -6.54
CA ALA A 33 3.49 38.49 -5.47
C ALA A 33 2.55 37.44 -4.84
N LEU A 34 1.30 37.82 -4.56
CA LEU A 34 0.28 36.90 -4.05
C LEU A 34 -0.06 35.80 -5.04
N VAL A 35 -0.16 36.13 -6.34
CA VAL A 35 -0.40 35.13 -7.39
C VAL A 35 0.74 34.12 -7.46
N ARG A 36 2.00 34.57 -7.38
CA ARG A 36 3.17 33.69 -7.35
C ARG A 36 3.13 32.73 -6.15
N GLU A 37 2.88 33.27 -4.96
CA GLU A 37 2.82 32.47 -3.73
C GLU A 37 1.66 31.47 -3.76
N TYR A 38 0.51 31.89 -4.26
CA TYR A 38 -0.65 31.02 -4.43
C TYR A 38 -0.34 29.85 -5.38
N LEU A 39 0.29 30.13 -6.52
CA LEU A 39 0.69 29.10 -7.47
C LEU A 39 1.70 28.13 -6.86
N PHE A 40 2.70 28.65 -6.14
CA PHE A 40 3.67 27.82 -5.42
C PHE A 40 2.98 26.88 -4.43
N ALA A 41 2.11 27.42 -3.57
CA ALA A 41 1.40 26.65 -2.55
C ALA A 41 0.47 25.59 -3.16
N VAL A 42 -0.23 25.91 -4.25
CA VAL A 42 -1.08 24.94 -4.97
C VAL A 42 -0.24 23.82 -5.56
N LEU A 43 0.83 24.16 -6.29
CA LEU A 43 1.69 23.16 -6.92
C LEU A 43 2.32 22.25 -5.87
N PHE A 44 2.92 22.84 -4.82
CA PHE A 44 3.51 22.09 -3.72
C PHE A 44 2.51 21.13 -3.06
N ARG A 45 1.30 21.60 -2.78
CA ARG A 45 0.25 20.74 -2.21
C ARG A 45 -0.09 19.58 -3.14
N THR A 46 -0.28 19.84 -4.44
CA THR A 46 -0.63 18.78 -5.39
C THR A 46 0.47 17.72 -5.54
N THR A 47 1.75 18.11 -5.52
CA THR A 47 2.85 17.13 -5.52
C THR A 47 2.95 16.36 -4.22
N ALA A 48 2.75 17.02 -3.07
CA ALA A 48 2.73 16.34 -1.77
C ALA A 48 1.59 15.30 -1.68
N GLU A 49 0.39 15.67 -2.13
CA GLU A 49 -0.77 14.76 -2.21
C GLU A 49 -0.51 13.59 -3.16
N SER A 50 0.12 13.84 -4.32
CA SER A 50 0.50 12.78 -5.28
C SER A 50 1.49 11.79 -4.69
N LEU A 51 2.54 12.29 -4.00
CA LEU A 51 3.56 11.45 -3.35
C LEU A 51 2.98 10.60 -2.23
N ALA A 52 2.08 11.18 -1.42
CA ALA A 52 1.37 10.46 -0.36
C ALA A 52 0.47 9.37 -0.95
N GLY A 53 -0.26 9.68 -2.04
CA GLY A 53 -1.08 8.72 -2.77
C GLY A 53 -0.27 7.55 -3.34
N GLU A 54 0.89 7.82 -3.92
CA GLU A 54 1.81 6.80 -4.42
C GLU A 54 2.33 5.89 -3.30
N HIS A 55 2.74 6.47 -2.17
CA HIS A 55 3.16 5.70 -1.00
C HIS A 55 2.02 4.81 -0.48
N GLY A 56 0.80 5.34 -0.40
CA GLY A 56 -0.38 4.57 -0.02
C GLY A 56 -0.64 3.40 -0.96
N ALA A 57 -0.63 3.65 -2.28
CA ALA A 57 -0.81 2.61 -3.29
C ALA A 57 0.28 1.53 -3.22
N ARG A 58 1.55 1.94 -3.03
CA ARG A 58 2.68 1.02 -2.87
C ARG A 58 2.52 0.15 -1.62
N MET A 59 2.15 0.73 -0.48
CA MET A 59 1.93 -0.03 0.75
C MET A 59 0.81 -1.06 0.59
N LEU A 60 -0.32 -0.68 -0.01
CA LEU A 60 -1.43 -1.61 -0.28
C LEU A 60 -1.02 -2.77 -1.20
N ALA A 61 -0.25 -2.47 -2.25
CA ALA A 61 0.28 -3.48 -3.16
C ALA A 61 1.23 -4.45 -2.44
N MET A 62 2.15 -3.93 -1.61
CA MET A 62 3.07 -4.75 -0.83
C MET A 62 2.34 -5.61 0.21
N GLN A 63 1.33 -5.07 0.91
CA GLN A 63 0.50 -5.84 1.83
C GLN A 63 -0.27 -6.97 1.11
N ALA A 64 -0.72 -6.75 -0.12
CA ALA A 64 -1.33 -7.80 -0.92
C ALA A 64 -0.32 -8.89 -1.31
N ALA A 65 0.90 -8.50 -1.69
CA ALA A 65 1.98 -9.44 -1.97
C ALA A 65 2.37 -10.25 -0.73
N GLU A 66 2.48 -9.61 0.45
CA GLU A 66 2.79 -10.27 1.73
C GLU A 66 1.74 -11.33 2.08
N ARG A 67 0.44 -11.00 1.96
CA ARG A 67 -0.64 -11.97 2.15
C ARG A 67 -0.51 -13.15 1.19
N ASN A 68 -0.28 -12.88 -0.09
CA ASN A 68 -0.11 -13.94 -1.09
C ASN A 68 1.07 -14.86 -0.75
N ILE A 69 2.21 -14.30 -0.36
CA ILE A 69 3.39 -15.06 0.05
C ILE A 69 3.09 -15.93 1.29
N SER A 70 2.40 -15.37 2.28
CA SER A 70 1.99 -16.11 3.48
C SER A 70 1.10 -17.31 3.14
N ASP A 71 0.11 -17.11 2.27
CA ASP A 71 -0.80 -18.17 1.82
C ASP A 71 -0.03 -19.27 1.07
N ARG A 72 0.88 -18.89 0.17
CA ARG A 72 1.72 -19.83 -0.57
C ARG A 72 2.68 -20.59 0.34
N LEU A 73 3.25 -19.94 1.34
CA LEU A 73 4.11 -20.59 2.31
C LEU A 73 3.32 -21.64 3.11
N GLN A 74 2.10 -21.32 3.50
CA GLN A 74 1.24 -22.27 4.20
C GLN A 74 0.88 -23.47 3.33
N GLU A 75 0.56 -23.24 2.05
CA GLU A 75 0.31 -24.30 1.08
C GLU A 75 1.52 -25.24 0.93
N LEU A 76 2.72 -24.67 0.74
CA LEU A 76 3.96 -25.43 0.62
C LEU A 76 4.27 -26.24 1.89
N ARG A 77 4.04 -25.68 3.07
CA ARG A 77 4.22 -26.39 4.35
C ARG A 77 3.27 -27.57 4.49
N THR A 78 2.01 -27.38 4.14
CA THR A 78 1.01 -28.46 4.16
C THR A 78 1.41 -29.56 3.19
N ARG A 79 1.83 -29.21 1.97
CA ARG A 79 2.31 -30.16 0.97
C ARG A 79 3.53 -30.94 1.46
N TYR A 80 4.53 -30.25 2.00
CA TYR A 80 5.74 -30.88 2.56
C TYR A 80 5.40 -31.89 3.66
N ASN A 81 4.54 -31.51 4.60
CA ASN A 81 4.14 -32.41 5.69
C ASN A 81 3.39 -33.64 5.18
N ARG A 82 2.55 -33.47 4.15
CA ARG A 82 1.84 -34.57 3.50
C ARG A 82 2.81 -35.53 2.81
N GLU A 83 3.70 -35.02 1.96
CA GLU A 83 4.71 -35.82 1.25
C GLU A 83 5.61 -36.57 2.26
N ARG A 84 5.99 -35.91 3.36
CA ARG A 84 6.75 -36.54 4.45
C ARG A 84 5.99 -37.69 5.09
N GLN A 85 4.69 -37.51 5.36
CA GLN A 85 3.86 -38.55 5.97
C GLN A 85 3.66 -39.73 5.01
N GLU A 86 3.43 -39.47 3.73
CA GLU A 86 3.30 -40.49 2.68
C GLU A 86 4.60 -41.31 2.56
N ALA A 87 5.77 -40.65 2.59
CA ALA A 87 7.07 -41.33 2.59
C ALA A 87 7.26 -42.24 3.81
N ILE A 88 7.00 -41.74 5.03
CA ILE A 88 7.11 -42.53 6.27
C ILE A 88 6.17 -43.74 6.22
N THR A 89 4.92 -43.55 5.78
CA THR A 89 3.96 -44.65 5.66
C THR A 89 4.41 -45.68 4.63
N GLY A 90 4.98 -45.24 3.49
CA GLY A 90 5.57 -46.13 2.49
C GLY A 90 6.71 -46.98 3.06
N GLU A 91 7.67 -46.36 3.72
CA GLU A 91 8.80 -47.07 4.36
C GLU A 91 8.31 -48.09 5.40
N LEU A 92 7.30 -47.75 6.22
CA LEU A 92 6.74 -48.67 7.20
C LEU A 92 6.04 -49.87 6.55
N LEU A 93 5.30 -49.65 5.46
CA LEU A 93 4.65 -50.73 4.71
C LEU A 93 5.68 -51.68 4.10
N ASP A 94 6.77 -51.15 3.55
CA ASP A 94 7.86 -51.95 2.99
C ASP A 94 8.55 -52.81 4.07
N VAL A 95 8.76 -52.27 5.28
CA VAL A 95 9.32 -53.02 6.42
C VAL A 95 8.39 -54.17 6.85
N VAL A 96 7.08 -53.91 6.96
CA VAL A 96 6.09 -54.93 7.34
C VAL A 96 6.01 -56.03 6.28
N ALA A 97 5.90 -55.66 5.00
CA ALA A 97 5.88 -56.61 3.89
C ALA A 97 7.15 -57.48 3.83
N GLY A 98 8.33 -56.88 4.07
CA GLY A 98 9.60 -57.59 4.15
C GLY A 98 9.63 -58.61 5.30
N TYR A 99 9.13 -58.24 6.47
CA TYR A 99 9.04 -59.15 7.63
C TYR A 99 8.06 -60.32 7.38
N GLU A 100 6.90 -60.06 6.79
CA GLU A 100 5.91 -61.09 6.44
C GLU A 100 6.46 -62.09 5.41
N ALA A 101 7.19 -61.61 4.40
CA ALA A 101 7.85 -62.48 3.42
C ALA A 101 8.88 -63.44 4.07
N LEU A 102 9.67 -62.94 5.02
CA LEU A 102 10.65 -63.72 5.78
C LEU A 102 10.00 -64.76 6.71
N SER A 103 8.89 -64.41 7.35
CA SER A 103 8.18 -65.27 8.29
C SER A 103 7.32 -66.34 7.60
N GLY A 104 6.65 -65.99 6.49
CA GLY A 104 5.91 -66.94 5.65
C GLY A 104 6.81 -68.01 5.00
N SER A 105 8.05 -67.65 4.65
CA SER A 105 9.06 -68.60 4.14
C SER A 105 9.54 -69.62 5.18
N ARG A 106 9.28 -69.40 6.48
CA ARG A 106 9.74 -70.27 7.58
C ARG A 106 8.69 -71.29 8.04
N ALA A 107 7.46 -71.17 7.51
CA ALA A 107 6.31 -72.00 7.89
C ALA A 107 5.90 -73.04 6.81
N GLY A 108 6.70 -73.21 5.76
CA GLY A 108 6.60 -74.30 4.77
C GLY A 108 7.87 -75.13 4.74
#